data_AF-A0A504U4Y1-F1
#
_entry.id   AF-A0A504U4Y1-F1
#
_cell.length_a   1.000
_cell.length_b   1.000
_cell.length_c   1.000
_cell.angle_alpha   90.00
_cell.angle_beta   90.00
_cell.angle_gamma   90.00
#
_symmetry.space_group_name_H-M   'P 1'
#
loop_
_entity.id
_entity.type
_entity.pdbx_description
1 polymer ?
#
loop_
_entity_poly.entity_id
_entity_poly.type
_entity_poly.pdbx_seq_one_letter_code
_entity_poly.pdbx_strand_id
1 'polypeptide(L)'
;MENLNDGFEKTVGERIRGLRVKRALTLDQLAEASGVSRAMISRIERAEASPTAALLARLCSALGVSLSVFFADEAEASDPLMRRARQPVWRDPESGYLRRAVSPPGTGSGTDIVEVEFPPHAHVRFPGRPTGRSQTQHVWVFEGIIELTVGDHVYRLEAGDCLYMNVGDVHAYHNPTDAPARYAVVIALGA
;
A
#
# COMPACT_ATOMS: atom_id res chain seq x y z
N MET A 1 -18.75 7.36 19.70
CA MET A 1 -18.47 6.88 18.34
C MET A 1 -16.96 6.78 18.25
N GLU A 2 -16.39 5.59 18.46
CA GLU A 2 -14.99 5.36 18.12
C GLU A 2 -14.84 5.64 16.63
N ASN A 3 -13.95 6.57 16.26
CA ASN A 3 -13.63 6.78 14.87
C ASN A 3 -13.09 5.46 14.32
N LEU A 4 -13.74 4.90 13.29
CA LEU A 4 -13.26 3.73 12.56
C LEU A 4 -11.81 3.93 12.06
N ASN A 5 -11.37 5.19 11.95
CA ASN A 5 -9.99 5.58 11.65
C ASN A 5 -9.01 5.24 12.79
N ASP A 6 -9.36 5.51 14.06
CA ASP A 6 -8.47 5.28 15.21
C ASP A 6 -8.15 3.79 15.42
N GLY A 7 -9.14 2.92 15.15
CA GLY A 7 -8.96 1.47 15.21
C GLY A 7 -7.94 0.97 14.19
N PHE A 8 -7.94 1.55 12.99
CA PHE A 8 -7.04 1.17 11.90
C PHE A 8 -5.62 1.75 12.08
N GLU A 9 -5.50 2.99 12.53
CA GLU A 9 -4.19 3.61 12.84
C GLU A 9 -3.45 2.83 13.92
N LYS A 10 -4.19 2.38 14.93
CA LYS A 10 -3.70 1.46 15.95
C LYS A 10 -3.22 0.14 15.34
N THR A 11 -3.97 -0.45 14.41
CA THR A 11 -3.56 -1.66 13.68
C THR A 11 -2.27 -1.43 12.87
N VAL A 12 -2.11 -0.29 12.20
CA VAL A 12 -0.89 0.02 11.42
C VAL A 12 0.33 0.12 12.35
N GLY A 13 0.22 0.86 13.46
CA GLY A 13 1.29 1.02 14.43
C GLY A 13 1.70 -0.32 15.08
N GLU A 14 0.73 -1.09 15.54
CA GLU A 14 0.94 -2.41 16.13
C GLU A 14 1.61 -3.37 15.15
N ARG A 15 1.21 -3.33 13.88
CA ARG A 15 1.76 -4.21 12.85
C ARG A 15 3.20 -3.84 12.47
N ILE A 16 3.51 -2.55 12.35
CA ILE A 16 4.90 -2.09 12.15
C ILE A 16 5.77 -2.59 13.31
N ARG A 17 5.31 -2.40 14.55
CA ARG A 17 6.01 -2.87 15.74
C ARG A 17 6.21 -4.39 15.74
N GLY A 18 5.16 -5.16 15.42
CA GLY A 18 5.21 -6.62 15.35
C GLY A 18 6.23 -7.12 14.33
N LEU A 19 6.21 -6.56 13.10
CA LEU A 19 7.17 -6.90 12.05
C LEU A 19 8.61 -6.51 12.41
N ARG A 20 8.80 -5.37 13.08
CA ARG A 20 10.12 -4.93 13.55
C ARG A 20 10.68 -5.88 14.62
N VAL A 21 9.88 -6.21 15.62
CA VAL A 21 10.26 -7.14 16.71
C VAL A 21 10.53 -8.53 16.17
N LYS A 22 9.69 -9.04 15.25
CA LYS A 22 9.90 -10.34 14.59
C LYS A 22 11.23 -10.43 13.82
N ARG A 23 11.77 -9.30 13.38
CA ARG A 23 13.09 -9.20 12.73
C ARG A 23 14.23 -8.83 13.68
N ALA A 24 13.96 -8.76 14.99
CA ALA A 24 14.91 -8.35 16.01
C ALA A 24 15.57 -6.97 15.72
N LEU A 25 14.84 -6.06 15.07
CA LEU A 25 15.34 -4.72 14.76
C LEU A 25 15.06 -3.74 15.90
N THR A 26 16.05 -2.93 16.26
CA THR A 26 15.83 -1.73 17.08
C THR A 26 15.14 -0.63 16.27
N LEU A 27 14.63 0.40 16.95
CA LEU A 27 14.10 1.57 16.26
C LEU A 27 15.17 2.27 15.42
N ASP A 28 16.41 2.33 15.91
CA ASP A 28 17.54 2.94 15.18
C ASP A 28 17.89 2.13 13.92
N GLN A 29 17.90 0.80 14.00
CA GLN A 29 18.15 -0.05 12.84
C GLN A 29 17.05 0.06 11.79
N LEU A 30 15.78 0.13 12.20
CA LEU A 30 14.68 0.37 11.26
C LEU A 30 14.74 1.79 10.68
N ALA A 31 15.13 2.78 11.48
CA ALA A 31 15.29 4.16 11.03
C ALA A 31 16.35 4.24 9.92
N GLU A 32 17.50 3.62 10.13
CA GLU A 32 18.58 3.55 9.14
C GLU A 32 18.12 2.85 7.86
N ALA A 33 17.54 1.64 7.99
CA ALA A 33 17.14 0.84 6.84
C ALA A 33 16.00 1.44 6.01
N SER A 34 15.08 2.18 6.64
CA SER A 34 13.95 2.82 5.96
C SER A 34 14.23 4.27 5.57
N GLY A 35 15.22 4.90 6.21
CA GLY A 35 15.49 6.34 6.23
C GLY A 35 14.37 7.19 6.85
N VAL A 36 13.47 6.59 7.63
CA VAL A 36 12.42 7.30 8.40
C VAL A 36 12.99 7.59 9.79
N SER A 37 12.78 8.80 10.33
CA SER A 37 13.38 9.15 11.61
C SER A 37 12.88 8.24 12.75
N ARG A 38 13.78 7.89 13.68
CA ARG A 38 13.43 7.11 14.89
C ARG A 38 12.25 7.70 15.66
N ALA A 39 12.20 9.03 15.78
CA ALA A 39 11.10 9.73 16.45
C ALA A 39 9.77 9.51 15.73
N MET A 40 9.75 9.55 14.39
CA MET A 40 8.55 9.29 13.60
C MET A 40 8.11 7.83 13.73
N ILE A 41 9.04 6.87 13.63
CA ILE A 41 8.73 5.43 13.83
C ILE A 41 8.12 5.21 15.21
N SER A 42 8.71 5.79 16.27
CA SER A 42 8.19 5.68 17.64
C SER A 42 6.77 6.25 17.80
N ARG A 43 6.45 7.36 17.13
CA ARG A 43 5.08 7.90 17.12
C ARG A 43 4.11 6.99 16.38
N ILE A 44 4.52 6.46 15.23
CA ILE A 44 3.70 5.52 14.46
C ILE A 44 3.40 4.25 15.26
N GLU A 45 4.41 3.64 15.90
CA GLU A 45 4.21 2.43 16.71
C GLU A 45 3.34 2.64 17.95
N ARG A 46 3.17 3.88 18.39
CA ARG A 46 2.27 4.27 19.49
C ARG A 46 0.92 4.80 19.00
N ALA A 47 0.64 4.73 17.70
CA ALA A 47 -0.55 5.29 17.05
C ALA A 47 -0.73 6.80 17.30
N GLU A 48 0.37 7.53 17.53
CA GLU A 48 0.38 8.99 17.68
C GLU A 48 0.57 9.71 16.34
N ALA A 49 0.87 8.98 15.26
CA ALA A 49 1.00 9.51 13.91
C ALA A 49 0.70 8.43 12.87
N SER A 50 -0.03 8.82 11.82
CA SER A 50 -0.28 7.96 10.66
C SER A 50 0.78 8.16 9.58
N PRO A 51 1.39 7.08 9.06
CA PRO A 51 2.37 7.19 8.00
C PRO A 51 1.68 7.54 6.67
N THR A 52 2.31 8.39 5.85
CA THR A 52 1.91 8.56 4.46
C THR A 52 2.20 7.30 3.65
N ALA A 53 1.62 7.15 2.47
CA ALA A 53 1.81 5.99 1.59
C ALA A 53 3.28 5.79 1.25
N ALA A 54 3.97 6.88 0.94
CA ALA A 54 5.40 6.87 0.66
C ALA A 54 6.20 6.40 1.89
N LEU A 55 5.90 6.94 3.07
CA LEU A 55 6.58 6.57 4.31
C LEU A 55 6.31 5.11 4.69
N LEU A 56 5.06 4.66 4.60
CA LEU A 56 4.67 3.28 4.86
C LEU A 56 5.35 2.33 3.88
N ALA A 57 5.44 2.67 2.60
CA ALA A 57 6.15 1.87 1.61
C ALA A 57 7.64 1.68 1.95
N ARG A 58 8.30 2.73 2.46
CA ARG A 58 9.69 2.67 2.94
C ARG A 58 9.83 1.75 4.14
N LEU A 59 8.95 1.87 5.13
CA LEU A 59 8.94 1.00 6.31
C LEU A 59 8.70 -0.46 5.92
N CYS A 60 7.69 -0.74 5.08
CA CYS A 60 7.44 -2.08 4.58
C CYS A 60 8.64 -2.65 3.83
N SER A 61 9.33 -1.83 3.02
CA SER A 61 10.54 -2.24 2.31
C SER A 61 11.67 -2.64 3.26
N ALA A 62 11.96 -1.80 4.26
CA ALA A 62 12.97 -2.09 5.29
C ALA A 62 12.58 -3.31 6.14
N LEU A 63 11.29 -3.50 6.36
CA LEU A 63 10.71 -4.68 7.00
C LEU A 63 10.50 -5.83 6.02
N GLY A 64 11.08 -5.82 4.82
CA GLY A 64 11.04 -6.97 3.89
C GLY A 64 9.66 -7.49 3.51
N VAL A 65 8.62 -6.66 3.55
CA VAL A 65 7.23 -6.99 3.16
C VAL A 65 6.73 -6.04 2.06
N SER A 66 5.75 -6.47 1.27
CA SER A 66 5.02 -5.57 0.36
C SER A 66 3.92 -4.84 1.14
N LEU A 67 3.41 -3.72 0.60
CA LEU A 67 2.23 -3.08 1.17
C LEU A 67 1.02 -4.03 1.18
N SER A 68 0.89 -4.88 0.16
CA SER A 68 -0.20 -5.85 0.10
C SER A 68 -0.11 -6.86 1.24
N VAL A 69 1.06 -7.46 1.45
CA VAL A 69 1.33 -8.35 2.59
C VAL A 69 1.17 -7.62 3.93
N PHE A 70 1.52 -6.34 4.00
CA PHE A 70 1.32 -5.52 5.19
C PHE A 70 -0.16 -5.24 5.49
N PHE A 71 -1.04 -5.19 4.50
CA PHE A 71 -2.47 -4.97 4.73
C PHE A 71 -3.27 -6.26 4.79
N ALA A 72 -2.76 -7.37 4.27
CA ALA A 72 -3.31 -8.71 4.41
C ALA A 72 -3.30 -9.10 5.89
N ASP A 73 -4.44 -9.19 6.56
CA ASP A 73 -4.53 -9.55 7.98
C ASP A 73 -3.71 -10.81 8.32
N GLU A 74 -3.05 -10.85 9.48
CA GLU A 74 -2.38 -12.08 9.98
C GLU A 74 -3.40 -13.09 10.52
N ALA A 75 -4.68 -12.72 10.65
CA ALA A 75 -5.74 -13.67 10.92
C ALA A 75 -5.77 -14.76 9.84
N GLU A 76 -5.83 -16.03 10.26
CA GLU A 76 -6.04 -17.21 9.40
C GLU A 76 -7.37 -17.09 8.65
N ALA A 77 -7.42 -16.32 7.56
CA ALA A 77 -8.56 -16.33 6.67
C ALA A 77 -8.42 -17.53 5.72
N SER A 78 -8.92 -18.67 6.18
CA SER A 78 -9.11 -19.87 5.35
C SER A 78 -10.38 -19.80 4.47
N ASP A 79 -11.20 -18.75 4.64
CA ASP A 79 -12.42 -18.55 3.85
C ASP A 79 -12.07 -17.91 2.48
N PRO A 80 -12.40 -18.58 1.36
CA PRO A 80 -12.20 -18.02 0.02
C PRO A 80 -13.07 -16.79 -0.27
N LEU A 81 -13.98 -16.40 0.62
CA LEU A 81 -14.90 -15.27 0.45
C LEU A 81 -14.62 -14.12 1.42
N MET A 82 -14.02 -13.05 0.91
CA MET A 82 -13.92 -11.77 1.63
C MET A 82 -15.09 -10.84 1.27
N ARG A 83 -16.04 -10.68 2.18
CA ARG A 83 -17.17 -9.76 1.99
C ARG A 83 -16.72 -8.30 2.08
N ARG A 84 -17.25 -7.42 1.23
CA ARG A 84 -16.91 -5.97 1.18
C ARG A 84 -16.89 -5.28 2.55
N ALA A 85 -17.87 -5.56 3.41
CA ALA A 85 -17.95 -4.95 4.75
C ALA A 85 -16.80 -5.35 5.70
N ARG A 86 -16.07 -6.42 5.38
CA ARG A 86 -14.90 -6.91 6.13
C ARG A 86 -13.58 -6.62 5.43
N GLN A 87 -13.60 -6.06 4.22
CA GLN A 87 -12.39 -5.72 3.47
C GLN A 87 -11.68 -4.57 4.17
N PRO A 88 -10.41 -4.73 4.62
CA PRO A 88 -9.66 -3.67 5.24
C PRO A 88 -9.54 -2.45 4.31
N VAL A 89 -9.76 -1.26 4.88
CA VAL A 89 -9.64 0.01 4.17
C VAL A 89 -8.62 0.88 4.89
N TRP A 90 -7.73 1.50 4.14
CA TRP A 90 -6.77 2.47 4.63
C TRP A 90 -6.83 3.73 3.79
N ARG A 91 -6.77 4.91 4.44
CA ARG A 91 -6.67 6.20 3.76
C ARG A 91 -5.30 6.79 4.00
N ASP A 92 -4.63 7.19 2.92
CA ASP A 92 -3.40 7.96 3.02
C ASP A 92 -3.68 9.35 3.62
N PRO A 93 -3.05 9.74 4.74
CA PRO A 93 -3.33 11.01 5.40
C PRO A 93 -2.89 12.24 4.60
N GLU A 94 -2.00 12.09 3.62
CA GLU A 94 -1.46 13.21 2.83
C GLU A 94 -2.26 13.44 1.55
N SER A 95 -2.34 12.44 0.68
CA SER A 95 -3.03 12.54 -0.61
C SER A 95 -4.53 12.23 -0.53
N GLY A 96 -4.98 11.62 0.57
CA GLY A 96 -6.36 11.21 0.76
C GLY A 96 -6.76 9.97 -0.03
N TYR A 97 -5.87 9.31 -0.79
CA TYR A 97 -6.27 8.12 -1.55
C TYR A 97 -6.68 6.97 -0.64
N LEU A 98 -7.73 6.28 -1.04
CA LEU A 98 -8.36 5.21 -0.29
C LEU A 98 -7.96 3.86 -0.89
N ARG A 99 -7.36 3.00 -0.09
CA ARG A 99 -6.94 1.65 -0.45
C ARG A 99 -7.84 0.63 0.22
N ARG A 100 -8.47 -0.26 -0.55
CA ARG A 100 -9.23 -1.40 -0.02
C ARG A 100 -8.60 -2.73 -0.43
N ALA A 101 -8.29 -3.60 0.53
CA ALA A 101 -7.84 -4.96 0.24
C ALA A 101 -9.04 -5.85 -0.13
N VAL A 102 -9.13 -6.23 -1.41
CA VAL A 102 -10.31 -6.92 -1.98
C VAL A 102 -10.21 -8.43 -1.85
N SER A 103 -9.03 -9.00 -2.13
CA SER A 103 -8.81 -10.45 -2.04
C SER A 103 -8.71 -10.93 -0.59
N PRO A 104 -9.20 -12.14 -0.27
CA PRO A 104 -8.97 -12.77 1.02
C PRO A 104 -7.47 -13.10 1.21
N PRO A 105 -6.86 -12.75 2.36
CA PRO A 105 -5.51 -13.19 2.69
C PRO A 105 -5.52 -14.69 3.04
N GLY A 106 -4.35 -15.33 3.14
CA GLY A 106 -4.24 -16.68 3.72
C GLY A 106 -4.79 -17.84 2.87
N THR A 107 -5.30 -17.60 1.66
CA THR A 107 -5.89 -18.64 0.79
C THR A 107 -4.87 -19.48 0.02
N GLY A 108 -3.58 -19.14 0.08
CA GLY A 108 -2.54 -19.72 -0.78
C GLY A 108 -2.54 -19.17 -2.21
N SER A 109 -3.41 -18.19 -2.53
CA SER A 109 -3.37 -17.46 -3.79
C SER A 109 -2.04 -16.73 -3.96
N GLY A 110 -1.37 -16.91 -5.09
CA GLY A 110 -0.21 -16.10 -5.49
C GLY A 110 -0.58 -14.70 -5.99
N THR A 111 -1.83 -14.26 -5.78
CA THR A 111 -2.34 -12.98 -6.27
C THR A 111 -3.14 -12.25 -5.20
N ASP A 112 -2.83 -10.97 -5.05
CA ASP A 112 -3.60 -10.01 -4.27
C ASP A 112 -4.35 -9.03 -5.17
N ILE A 113 -5.55 -8.65 -4.76
CA ILE A 113 -6.37 -7.64 -5.45
C ILE A 113 -6.66 -6.51 -4.49
N VAL A 114 -6.42 -5.29 -4.96
CA VAL A 114 -6.64 -4.05 -4.21
C VAL A 114 -7.49 -3.14 -5.08
N GLU A 115 -8.46 -2.46 -4.48
CA GLU A 115 -9.15 -1.33 -5.13
C GLU A 115 -8.62 -0.03 -4.56
N VAL A 116 -8.40 0.94 -5.43
CA VAL A 116 -7.97 2.29 -5.08
C VAL A 116 -9.00 3.30 -5.59
N GLU A 117 -9.38 4.23 -4.71
CA GLU A 117 -10.03 5.49 -5.08
C GLU A 117 -9.01 6.61 -4.89
N PHE A 118 -8.69 7.30 -5.97
CA PHE A 118 -7.61 8.28 -6.03
C PHE A 118 -8.18 9.69 -6.24
N PRO A 119 -8.01 10.61 -5.28
CA PRO A 119 -8.66 11.92 -5.31
C PRO A 119 -8.22 12.79 -6.49
N PRO A 120 -9.04 13.78 -6.87
CA PRO A 120 -8.66 14.82 -7.83
C PRO A 120 -7.33 15.47 -7.46
N HIS A 121 -6.46 15.69 -8.45
CA HIS A 121 -5.14 16.37 -8.29
C HIS A 121 -4.18 15.74 -7.29
N ALA A 122 -4.53 14.59 -6.70
CA ALA A 122 -3.67 13.88 -5.79
C ALA A 122 -2.43 13.38 -6.54
N HIS A 123 -1.33 13.24 -5.83
CA HIS A 123 -0.10 12.71 -6.37
C HIS A 123 0.68 12.00 -5.26
N VAL A 124 1.10 10.77 -5.54
CA VAL A 124 1.86 9.93 -4.61
C VAL A 124 3.10 9.42 -5.31
N ARG A 125 4.27 9.66 -4.72
CA ARG A 125 5.53 9.07 -5.17
C ARG A 125 5.95 7.95 -4.26
N PHE A 126 6.28 6.81 -4.86
CA PHE A 126 6.87 5.70 -4.14
C PHE A 126 8.39 5.74 -4.32
N PRO A 127 9.15 5.43 -3.26
CA PRO A 127 10.58 5.21 -3.43
C PRO A 127 10.77 4.05 -4.42
N GLY A 128 11.50 4.28 -5.52
CA GLY A 128 11.91 3.19 -6.40
C GLY A 128 12.61 2.12 -5.56
N ARG A 129 12.23 0.84 -5.71
CA ARG A 129 12.88 -0.24 -4.97
C ARG A 129 14.08 -0.74 -5.75
N PRO A 130 15.28 -0.82 -5.14
CA PRO A 130 16.38 -1.58 -5.72
C PRO A 130 15.92 -3.03 -5.92
N THR A 131 16.24 -3.58 -7.09
CA THR A 131 15.97 -4.93 -7.57
C THR A 131 16.12 -6.00 -6.48
N GLY A 132 15.16 -6.93 -6.37
CA GLY A 132 15.30 -8.07 -5.47
C GLY A 132 14.07 -8.97 -5.30
N ARG A 133 12.86 -8.51 -5.67
CA ARG A 133 11.67 -9.37 -5.74
C ARG A 133 10.84 -9.03 -6.98
N SER A 134 10.65 -10.01 -7.85
CA SER A 134 9.86 -9.94 -9.09
C SER A 134 8.35 -9.95 -8.80
N GLN A 135 7.87 -8.97 -8.01
CA GLN A 135 6.44 -8.74 -7.92
C GLN A 135 6.00 -7.91 -9.11
N THR A 136 5.11 -8.47 -9.91
CA THR A 136 4.49 -7.80 -11.05
C THR A 136 3.08 -7.38 -10.69
N GLN A 137 2.55 -6.38 -11.37
CA GLN A 137 1.18 -5.96 -11.16
C GLN A 137 0.50 -5.54 -12.46
N HIS A 138 -0.82 -5.61 -12.44
CA HIS A 138 -1.70 -4.98 -13.41
C HIS A 138 -2.48 -3.86 -12.71
N VAL A 139 -2.53 -2.70 -13.35
CA VAL A 139 -3.38 -1.58 -12.94
C VAL A 139 -4.50 -1.47 -13.95
N TRP A 140 -5.73 -1.75 -13.53
CA TRP A 140 -6.92 -1.72 -14.40
C TRP A 140 -7.89 -0.63 -13.93
N VAL A 141 -8.17 0.35 -14.80
CA VAL A 141 -9.00 1.51 -14.47
C VAL A 141 -10.47 1.21 -14.77
N PHE A 142 -11.34 1.46 -13.78
CA PHE A 142 -12.80 1.32 -13.92
C PHE A 142 -13.47 2.64 -14.26
N GLU A 143 -13.04 3.72 -13.60
CA GLU A 143 -13.64 5.04 -13.67
C GLU A 143 -12.55 6.11 -13.59
N GLY A 144 -12.71 7.18 -14.36
CA GLY A 144 -11.78 8.32 -14.35
C GLY A 144 -10.49 8.08 -15.12
N ILE A 145 -9.47 8.88 -14.80
CA ILE A 145 -8.17 8.90 -15.47
C ILE A 145 -7.07 8.91 -14.41
N ILE A 146 -6.03 8.12 -14.64
CA ILE A 146 -4.83 8.11 -13.79
C ILE A 146 -3.57 8.10 -14.65
N GLU A 147 -2.56 8.84 -14.22
CA GLU A 147 -1.23 8.85 -14.80
C GLU A 147 -0.26 8.08 -13.91
N LEU A 148 0.43 7.10 -14.49
CA LEU A 148 1.44 6.27 -13.81
C LEU A 148 2.82 6.58 -14.39
N THR A 149 3.77 6.90 -13.52
CA THR A 149 5.19 7.04 -13.89
C THR A 149 5.93 5.73 -13.64
N VAL A 150 6.56 5.19 -14.69
CA VAL A 150 7.22 3.88 -14.71
C VAL A 150 8.58 4.02 -15.38
N GLY A 151 9.66 3.89 -14.62
CA GLY A 151 10.96 4.40 -15.06
C GLY A 151 10.84 5.86 -15.52
N ASP A 152 11.29 6.13 -16.75
CA ASP A 152 11.25 7.48 -17.33
C ASP A 152 9.98 7.81 -18.12
N HIS A 153 9.00 6.89 -18.14
CA HIS A 153 7.78 7.04 -18.95
C HIS A 153 6.57 7.37 -18.09
N VAL A 154 5.70 8.23 -18.62
CA VAL A 154 4.38 8.51 -18.03
C VAL A 154 3.32 7.89 -18.93
N TYR A 155 2.51 7.00 -18.36
CA TYR A 155 1.37 6.37 -19.01
C TYR A 155 0.08 6.97 -18.47
N ARG A 156 -0.72 7.56 -19.35
CA ARG A 156 -2.08 8.03 -19.04
C ARG A 156 -3.05 6.89 -19.33
N LEU A 157 -3.79 6.46 -18.32
CA LEU A 157 -4.80 5.41 -18.42
C LEU A 157 -6.19 6.01 -18.26
N GLU A 158 -7.10 5.63 -19.15
CA GLU A 158 -8.52 5.94 -19.09
C GLU A 158 -9.33 4.72 -18.63
N ALA A 159 -10.62 4.91 -18.34
CA ALA A 159 -11.51 3.83 -17.95
C ALA A 159 -11.53 2.70 -19.01
N GLY A 160 -11.27 1.47 -18.56
CA GLY A 160 -11.13 0.29 -19.42
C GLY A 160 -9.68 -0.11 -19.68
N ASP A 161 -8.72 0.80 -19.54
CA ASP A 161 -7.30 0.52 -19.82
C ASP A 161 -6.65 -0.31 -18.72
N CYS A 162 -5.64 -1.08 -19.11
CA CYS A 162 -4.81 -1.86 -18.20
C CYS A 162 -3.32 -1.67 -18.50
N LEU A 163 -2.52 -1.40 -17.46
CA LEU A 163 -1.05 -1.35 -17.54
C LEU A 163 -0.44 -2.49 -16.74
N TYR A 164 0.48 -3.24 -17.36
CA TYR A 164 1.32 -4.24 -16.71
C TYR A 164 2.72 -3.68 -16.43
N MET A 165 3.28 -3.99 -15.26
CA MET A 165 4.61 -3.52 -14.86
C MET A 165 5.21 -4.36 -13.72
N ASN A 166 6.52 -4.22 -13.48
CA ASN A 166 7.10 -4.60 -12.19
C ASN A 166 6.76 -3.55 -11.13
N VAL A 167 6.47 -3.99 -9.91
CA VAL A 167 6.14 -3.10 -8.78
C VAL A 167 7.31 -2.17 -8.44
N GLY A 168 8.55 -2.64 -8.62
CA GLY A 168 9.76 -1.85 -8.35
C GLY A 168 9.97 -0.67 -9.31
N ASP A 169 9.39 -0.74 -10.52
CA ASP A 169 9.55 0.27 -11.57
C ASP A 169 8.57 1.43 -11.40
N VAL A 170 7.56 1.29 -10.53
CA VAL A 170 6.54 2.31 -10.31
C VAL A 170 7.11 3.42 -9.44
N HIS A 171 7.09 4.64 -9.95
CA HIS A 171 7.63 5.80 -9.25
C HIS A 171 6.55 6.76 -8.77
N ALA A 172 5.45 6.89 -9.51
CA ALA A 172 4.38 7.83 -9.14
C ALA A 172 3.01 7.44 -9.67
N TYR A 173 1.99 7.88 -8.92
CA TYR A 173 0.59 7.94 -9.34
C TYR A 173 0.14 9.39 -9.27
N HIS A 174 -0.59 9.84 -10.28
CA HIS A 174 -1.12 11.20 -10.38
C HIS A 174 -2.52 11.16 -10.97
N ASN A 175 -3.47 11.89 -10.37
CA ASN A 175 -4.75 12.14 -11.01
C ASN A 175 -4.74 13.58 -11.55
N PRO A 176 -4.66 13.78 -12.88
CA PRO A 176 -4.56 15.12 -13.48
C PRO A 176 -5.92 15.82 -13.62
N THR A 177 -6.99 15.27 -13.04
CA THR A 177 -8.38 15.71 -13.30
C THR A 177 -9.08 16.20 -12.03
N ASP A 178 -10.22 16.86 -12.23
CA ASP A 178 -11.11 17.33 -11.15
C ASP A 178 -12.05 16.26 -10.59
N ALA A 179 -12.00 15.03 -11.12
CA ALA A 179 -12.84 13.91 -10.68
C ALA A 179 -11.97 12.78 -10.09
N PRO A 180 -12.46 12.01 -9.11
CA PRO A 180 -11.72 10.87 -8.59
C PRO A 180 -11.54 9.79 -9.66
N ALA A 181 -10.43 9.07 -9.58
CA ALA A 181 -10.19 7.86 -10.38
C ALA A 181 -10.40 6.60 -9.51
N ARG A 182 -10.96 5.54 -10.08
CA ARG A 182 -11.11 4.24 -9.42
C ARG A 182 -10.51 3.14 -10.27
N TYR A 183 -9.63 2.36 -9.66
CA TYR A 183 -8.90 1.29 -10.34
C TYR A 183 -8.59 0.13 -9.42
N ALA A 184 -8.37 -1.05 -10.00
CA ALA A 184 -7.79 -2.18 -9.31
C ALA A 184 -6.29 -2.26 -9.53
N VAL A 185 -5.58 -2.72 -8.51
CA VAL A 185 -4.20 -3.19 -8.60
C VAL A 185 -4.22 -4.69 -8.31
N VAL A 186 -3.88 -5.48 -9.32
CA VAL A 186 -3.78 -6.94 -9.23
C VAL A 186 -2.31 -7.30 -9.16
N ILE A 187 -1.86 -7.76 -8.00
CA ILE A 187 -0.45 -7.96 -7.66
C ILE A 187 -0.15 -9.45 -7.66
N ALA A 188 0.80 -9.89 -8.48
CA ALA A 188 1.36 -11.22 -8.37
C ALA A 188 2.39 -11.23 -7.25
N LEU A 189 2.09 -11.94 -6.17
CA LEU A 189 3.00 -12.19 -5.06
C LEU A 189 4.01 -13.21 -5.56
N GLY A 190 5.20 -12.74 -5.98
CA GLY A 190 6.25 -13.60 -6.52
C GLY A 190 6.53 -14.83 -5.65
N ALA A 191 6.91 -15.93 -6.30
CA ALA A 191 7.20 -17.22 -5.66
C ALA A 191 8.34 -17.14 -4.62
#